data_AF-A0A167EGL6-F1
#
_entry.id   AF-A0A167EGL6-F1
#
_cell.length_a   1.000
_cell.length_b   1.000
_cell.length_c   1.000
_cell.angle_alpha   90.00
_cell.angle_beta   90.00
_cell.angle_gamma   90.00
#
_symmetry.space_group_name_H-M   'P 1'
#
loop_
_entity.id
_entity.type
_entity.pdbx_description
1 polymer ?
#
loop_
_entity_poly.entity_id
_entity_poly.type
_entity_poly.pdbx_seq_one_letter_code
_entity_poly.pdbx_strand_id
1 'polypeptide(L)'
;MKKSLIIVVSCILATSLMTSTALAKSNNGKSSEKTASVNQQNKSGKTENDKGSMHSKDDKGNKGNNGEKDKKEPVTVTDSTYMNKGHKGYKGLLNAINNVKDKPAGVVLSEILLTQYGTQLTDEMKAELELIKDKDEALSLIADMLASNGSVTDAVYVEKEAILANIKNIDSYKKLGKLYDQMGKKGVKLYVNGEELTLTVAPFIQKGTTLVPFRAITESLDADVKWNAEEKSVTVVRDHVTVVLIIDSKIATVNGEKVTLDVPATIVQGSTVVPARFVSESLNSTVKWESETESVVIYED
;
A
#
# COMPACT_ATOMS: atom_id res chain seq x y z
N MET A 1 -47.70 -2.73 -34.33
CA MET A 1 -48.96 -2.28 -33.67
C MET A 1 -49.48 -3.39 -32.78
N LYS A 2 -50.05 -3.06 -31.60
CA LYS A 2 -50.67 -3.96 -30.59
C LYS A 2 -49.68 -4.91 -29.89
N LYS A 3 -49.73 -5.12 -28.56
CA LYS A 3 -50.45 -4.44 -27.46
C LYS A 3 -49.61 -4.60 -26.18
N SER A 4 -49.56 -3.56 -25.34
CA SER A 4 -48.97 -3.64 -23.99
C SER A 4 -49.97 -4.25 -23.00
N LEU A 5 -49.49 -4.92 -21.95
CA LEU A 5 -50.33 -5.35 -20.83
C LEU A 5 -49.56 -5.16 -19.51
N ILE A 6 -50.10 -4.26 -18.69
CA ILE A 6 -49.60 -3.88 -17.37
C ILE A 6 -50.22 -4.81 -16.33
N ILE A 7 -49.42 -5.36 -15.41
CA ILE A 7 -49.93 -5.88 -14.14
C ILE A 7 -49.14 -5.24 -13.01
N VAL A 8 -49.84 -4.42 -12.22
CA VAL A 8 -49.38 -3.88 -10.93
C VAL A 8 -49.91 -4.82 -9.85
N VAL A 9 -49.05 -5.29 -8.96
CA VAL A 9 -49.49 -5.88 -7.68
C VAL A 9 -48.86 -5.08 -6.55
N SER A 10 -49.71 -4.33 -5.86
CA SER A 10 -49.39 -3.65 -4.61
C SER A 10 -49.97 -4.48 -3.46
N CYS A 11 -49.15 -4.82 -2.48
CA CYS A 11 -49.62 -5.28 -1.17
C CYS A 11 -48.94 -4.44 -0.09
N ILE A 12 -49.77 -3.85 0.77
CA ILE A 12 -49.40 -2.97 1.88
C ILE A 12 -49.74 -3.72 3.18
N LEU A 13 -49.23 -3.22 4.32
CA LEU A 13 -49.59 -3.55 5.72
C LEU A 13 -48.77 -4.68 6.37
N ALA A 14 -48.34 -4.58 7.65
CA ALA A 14 -48.28 -3.43 8.56
C ALA A 14 -47.38 -3.71 9.78
N THR A 15 -46.83 -2.66 10.39
CA THR A 15 -46.51 -2.47 11.84
C THR A 15 -46.09 -3.70 12.66
N SER A 16 -44.88 -3.74 13.24
CA SER A 16 -44.53 -3.06 14.52
C SER A 16 -43.12 -3.52 14.97
N LEU A 17 -42.44 -3.01 16.01
CA LEU A 17 -42.76 -2.00 17.04
C LEU A 17 -41.46 -1.19 17.38
N MET A 18 -41.26 -0.75 18.64
CA MET A 18 -40.04 -0.11 19.17
C MET A 18 -39.78 -0.54 20.63
N THR A 19 -38.67 -0.04 21.23
CA THR A 19 -38.20 -0.14 22.63
C THR A 19 -37.37 -1.40 22.99
N SER A 20 -36.28 -1.32 23.78
CA SER A 20 -35.51 -0.18 24.32
C SER A 20 -34.11 -0.59 24.85
N THR A 21 -33.17 0.37 24.86
CA THR A 21 -32.02 0.63 25.79
C THR A 21 -31.82 -0.27 27.03
N ALA A 22 -30.63 -0.48 27.62
CA ALA A 22 -29.23 -0.08 27.35
C ALA A 22 -28.26 -0.70 28.42
N LEU A 23 -26.92 -0.51 28.28
CA LEU A 23 -25.88 -0.22 29.33
C LEU A 23 -25.84 -1.08 30.66
N ALA A 24 -24.72 -1.41 31.33
CA ALA A 24 -23.27 -1.21 31.12
C ALA A 24 -22.41 -2.02 32.14
N LYS A 25 -21.18 -2.40 31.74
CA LYS A 25 -19.88 -2.12 32.41
C LYS A 25 -19.47 -2.77 33.78
N SER A 26 -18.49 -3.69 33.68
CA SER A 26 -17.16 -3.71 34.37
C SER A 26 -16.95 -4.26 35.80
N ASN A 27 -15.77 -4.88 35.94
CA ASN A 27 -14.94 -5.13 37.15
C ASN A 27 -15.43 -6.15 38.21
N ASN A 28 -14.58 -6.77 39.04
CA ASN A 28 -13.13 -7.15 38.99
C ASN A 28 -12.84 -7.99 40.27
N GLY A 29 -11.79 -8.80 40.29
CA GLY A 29 -11.31 -9.53 41.48
C GLY A 29 -11.76 -11.01 41.52
N LYS A 30 -10.94 -12.06 41.62
CA LYS A 30 -9.60 -12.34 42.21
C LYS A 30 -9.66 -12.94 43.63
N SER A 31 -9.66 -14.27 43.68
CA SER A 31 -9.02 -15.14 44.69
C SER A 31 -8.74 -16.49 44.00
N SER A 32 -7.61 -17.20 44.08
CA SER A 32 -6.46 -17.31 45.00
C SER A 32 -6.65 -18.21 46.22
N GLU A 33 -6.15 -19.44 46.13
CA GLU A 33 -5.48 -20.24 47.18
C GLU A 33 -4.51 -21.21 46.46
N LYS A 34 -3.19 -21.21 46.77
CA LYS A 34 -2.47 -21.99 47.82
C LYS A 34 -2.60 -23.51 47.61
N THR A 35 -1.57 -24.35 47.67
CA THR A 35 -0.28 -24.34 48.42
C THR A 35 0.89 -24.82 47.51
N ALA A 36 2.15 -24.36 47.61
CA ALA A 36 3.17 -24.57 48.67
C ALA A 36 3.52 -26.07 48.92
N SER A 37 4.76 -26.56 49.00
CA SER A 37 6.11 -25.93 48.87
C SER A 37 7.24 -27.00 49.05
N VAL A 38 8.48 -26.73 48.57
CA VAL A 38 9.79 -27.28 49.09
C VAL A 38 10.12 -28.78 48.83
N ASN A 39 11.36 -29.29 48.67
CA ASN A 39 12.68 -28.77 48.20
C ASN A 39 13.73 -29.92 48.11
N GLN A 40 14.76 -29.75 47.26
CA GLN A 40 16.17 -30.26 47.35
C GLN A 40 16.62 -31.73 47.07
N GLN A 41 17.76 -31.79 46.33
CA GLN A 41 18.85 -32.79 46.27
C GLN A 41 18.59 -34.15 45.55
N ASN A 42 19.56 -34.78 44.86
CA ASN A 42 21.03 -34.78 45.03
C ASN A 42 21.81 -35.28 43.77
N LYS A 43 23.09 -34.84 43.57
CA LYS A 43 24.32 -35.53 43.01
C LYS A 43 24.27 -36.49 41.77
N SER A 44 25.37 -36.84 41.05
CA SER A 44 26.75 -36.33 40.81
C SER A 44 27.57 -37.34 39.95
N GLY A 45 28.50 -36.86 39.10
CA GLY A 45 29.67 -37.63 38.59
C GLY A 45 29.70 -37.88 37.06
N LYS A 46 30.85 -38.14 36.41
CA LYS A 46 32.27 -38.02 36.84
C LYS A 46 33.19 -37.91 35.59
N THR A 47 34.28 -37.17 35.76
CA THR A 47 35.50 -36.95 34.96
C THR A 47 36.05 -38.13 34.13
N GLU A 48 36.68 -37.82 32.98
CA GLU A 48 38.02 -38.36 32.65
C GLU A 48 38.84 -37.41 31.75
N ASN A 49 40.18 -37.47 31.88
CA ASN A 49 41.19 -36.71 31.12
C ASN A 49 42.09 -37.72 30.40
N ASP A 50 42.72 -37.32 29.29
CA ASP A 50 44.01 -37.91 28.92
C ASP A 50 45.02 -36.85 28.41
N LYS A 51 46.32 -37.18 28.46
CA LYS A 51 47.47 -36.28 28.39
C LYS A 51 48.40 -36.56 27.21
N GLY A 52 49.15 -35.53 26.84
CA GLY A 52 50.52 -35.65 26.29
C GLY A 52 50.71 -35.11 24.87
N SER A 53 51.89 -34.68 24.45
CA SER A 53 53.12 -34.36 25.22
C SER A 53 54.09 -33.51 24.36
N MET A 54 54.89 -32.67 25.02
CA MET A 54 56.27 -32.17 24.69
C MET A 54 56.71 -31.91 23.22
N HIS A 55 57.21 -30.70 22.89
CA HIS A 55 58.64 -30.27 22.92
C HIS A 55 59.49 -30.93 21.79
N SER A 56 60.36 -30.27 21.01
CA SER A 56 61.07 -28.98 21.16
C SER A 56 61.85 -28.56 19.87
N LYS A 57 62.20 -27.27 19.79
CA LYS A 57 63.45 -26.66 19.23
C LYS A 57 63.78 -26.66 17.72
N ASP A 58 63.96 -25.44 17.23
CA ASP A 58 65.15 -24.85 16.56
C ASP A 58 65.89 -25.62 15.43
N ASP A 59 65.93 -25.01 14.23
CA ASP A 59 67.21 -24.70 13.57
C ASP A 59 67.12 -23.42 12.70
N LYS A 60 68.27 -22.81 12.39
CA LYS A 60 68.42 -21.53 11.70
C LYS A 60 68.81 -21.67 10.23
N GLY A 61 68.18 -20.83 9.39
CA GLY A 61 68.92 -20.04 8.39
C GLY A 61 68.62 -20.31 6.91
N ASN A 62 68.14 -19.28 6.21
CA ASN A 62 68.96 -18.57 5.23
C ASN A 62 68.39 -17.16 4.96
N LYS A 63 69.23 -16.21 4.52
CA LYS A 63 68.81 -14.86 4.07
C LYS A 63 68.27 -14.89 2.64
N GLY A 64 67.21 -14.13 2.39
CA GLY A 64 66.74 -13.76 1.05
C GLY A 64 65.99 -12.44 1.14
N ASN A 65 66.48 -11.40 0.46
CA ASN A 65 66.06 -10.00 0.66
C ASN A 65 64.83 -9.63 -0.18
N ASN A 66 63.90 -8.84 0.39
CA ASN A 66 63.40 -7.57 -0.17
C ASN A 66 62.19 -7.03 0.63
N GLY A 67 62.24 -5.74 1.04
CA GLY A 67 61.04 -4.95 1.38
C GLY A 67 60.29 -4.50 0.10
N GLU A 68 59.29 -3.61 0.11
CA GLU A 68 58.71 -2.72 1.12
C GLU A 68 57.42 -2.11 0.46
N LYS A 69 56.32 -1.64 1.08
CA LYS A 69 55.92 -1.23 2.46
C LYS A 69 54.44 -1.58 2.70
N ASP A 70 54.05 -1.86 3.95
CA ASP A 70 52.63 -1.89 4.36
C ASP A 70 52.10 -0.48 4.67
N LYS A 71 50.94 -0.12 4.10
CA LYS A 71 50.01 0.85 4.70
C LYS A 71 48.80 0.08 5.18
N LYS A 72 48.62 -0.05 6.50
CA LYS A 72 47.44 -0.72 7.08
C LYS A 72 46.26 0.23 7.11
N GLU A 73 45.32 0.01 6.20
CA GLU A 73 43.96 0.58 6.28
C GLU A 73 43.19 -0.04 7.46
N PRO A 74 42.16 0.66 7.99
CA PRO A 74 41.38 0.14 9.11
C PRO A 74 40.57 -1.09 8.67
N VAL A 75 41.02 -2.27 9.11
CA VAL A 75 40.29 -3.54 8.91
C VAL A 75 38.88 -3.46 9.49
N THR A 76 37.91 -3.75 8.64
CA THR A 76 36.50 -3.81 9.01
C THR A 76 36.20 -5.11 9.77
N VAL A 77 35.11 -5.14 10.54
CA VAL A 77 34.67 -6.37 11.25
C VAL A 77 34.50 -7.55 10.28
N THR A 78 34.03 -7.23 9.07
CA THR A 78 33.92 -8.11 7.91
C THR A 78 35.25 -8.74 7.48
N ASP A 79 36.35 -7.97 7.41
CA ASP A 79 37.68 -8.50 7.07
C ASP A 79 38.19 -9.51 8.10
N SER A 80 37.93 -9.24 9.39
CA SER A 80 38.36 -10.10 10.50
C SER A 80 37.65 -11.45 10.53
N THR A 81 36.42 -11.52 10.01
CA THR A 81 35.61 -12.75 9.98
C THR A 81 35.86 -13.56 8.72
N TYR A 82 36.05 -12.90 7.56
CA TYR A 82 36.16 -13.56 6.26
C TYR A 82 37.58 -13.61 5.69
N MET A 83 38.61 -13.28 6.48
CA MET A 83 40.04 -13.48 6.14
C MET A 83 40.41 -12.93 4.76
N ASN A 84 40.00 -11.69 4.47
CA ASN A 84 40.22 -11.01 3.18
C ASN A 84 39.65 -11.76 1.95
N LYS A 85 38.63 -12.62 2.13
CA LYS A 85 37.88 -13.31 1.05
C LYS A 85 36.42 -12.88 0.91
N GLY A 86 35.85 -12.23 1.94
CA GLY A 86 34.72 -11.32 1.79
C GLY A 86 35.28 -9.90 1.77
N HIS A 87 34.80 -8.94 0.96
CA HIS A 87 33.55 -8.91 0.20
C HIS A 87 33.81 -8.34 -1.20
N LYS A 88 33.11 -8.82 -2.24
CA LYS A 88 33.19 -8.23 -3.59
C LYS A 88 32.53 -6.84 -3.70
N GLY A 89 32.20 -6.18 -2.59
CA GLY A 89 31.51 -4.89 -2.54
C GLY A 89 30.27 -4.85 -3.45
N TYR A 90 30.11 -3.76 -4.19
CA TYR A 90 29.06 -3.62 -5.21
C TYR A 90 29.07 -4.72 -6.28
N LYS A 91 30.25 -5.26 -6.65
CA LYS A 91 30.37 -6.40 -7.59
C LYS A 91 29.80 -7.70 -7.01
N GLY A 92 29.75 -7.81 -5.69
CA GLY A 92 29.07 -8.90 -4.98
C GLY A 92 27.55 -8.75 -5.07
N LEU A 93 27.03 -7.54 -4.85
CA LEU A 93 25.60 -7.24 -4.96
C LEU A 93 25.09 -7.36 -6.41
N LEU A 94 25.83 -6.86 -7.40
CA LEU A 94 25.53 -7.06 -8.83
C LEU A 94 25.40 -8.55 -9.16
N ASN A 95 26.34 -9.36 -8.68
CA ASN A 95 26.29 -10.80 -8.89
C ASN A 95 25.15 -11.48 -8.10
N ALA A 96 24.69 -10.90 -6.98
CA ALA A 96 23.51 -11.36 -6.28
C ALA A 96 22.23 -11.02 -7.07
N ILE A 97 22.09 -9.80 -7.61
CA ILE A 97 20.98 -9.38 -8.47
C ILE A 97 20.80 -10.31 -9.66
N ASN A 98 21.88 -10.76 -10.29
CA ASN A 98 21.81 -11.72 -11.40
C ASN A 98 21.03 -13.02 -11.06
N ASN A 99 20.85 -13.35 -9.78
CA ASN A 99 20.09 -14.52 -9.30
C ASN A 99 18.68 -14.18 -8.76
N VAL A 100 18.34 -12.89 -8.63
CA VAL A 100 17.09 -12.41 -8.03
C VAL A 100 16.45 -11.20 -8.74
N LYS A 101 16.92 -10.82 -9.94
CA LYS A 101 16.42 -9.65 -10.71
C LYS A 101 14.91 -9.66 -10.95
N ASP A 102 14.35 -10.87 -10.99
CA ASP A 102 12.96 -11.23 -11.24
C ASP A 102 12.12 -11.34 -9.95
N LYS A 103 12.69 -10.93 -8.81
CA LYS A 103 12.13 -11.11 -7.46
C LYS A 103 12.21 -9.80 -6.68
N PRO A 104 11.44 -9.64 -5.58
CA PRO A 104 11.57 -8.54 -4.61
C PRO A 104 13.03 -8.20 -4.26
N ALA A 105 13.83 -9.24 -4.01
CA ALA A 105 15.22 -9.07 -3.62
C ALA A 105 16.08 -8.42 -4.72
N GLY A 106 15.71 -8.51 -6.00
CA GLY A 106 16.35 -7.81 -7.10
C GLY A 106 16.22 -6.30 -6.98
N VAL A 107 15.01 -5.81 -6.72
CA VAL A 107 14.68 -4.38 -6.52
C VAL A 107 15.42 -3.81 -5.31
N VAL A 108 15.36 -4.52 -4.18
CA VAL A 108 16.04 -4.08 -2.95
C VAL A 108 17.55 -4.01 -3.15
N LEU A 109 18.13 -4.99 -3.86
CA LEU A 109 19.56 -4.97 -4.16
C LEU A 109 19.93 -3.92 -5.22
N SER A 110 19.07 -3.64 -6.20
CA SER A 110 19.32 -2.61 -7.23
C SER A 110 19.28 -1.21 -6.64
N GLU A 111 18.35 -0.94 -5.73
CA GLU A 111 18.29 0.29 -4.94
C GLU A 111 19.54 0.46 -4.07
N ILE A 112 19.99 -0.58 -3.35
CA ILE A 112 21.24 -0.52 -2.56
C ILE A 112 22.46 -0.22 -3.45
N LEU A 113 22.52 -0.77 -4.66
CA LEU A 113 23.59 -0.47 -5.61
C LEU A 113 23.57 0.97 -6.10
N LEU A 114 22.42 1.46 -6.55
CA LEU A 114 22.25 2.83 -7.02
C LEU A 114 22.61 3.85 -5.93
N THR A 115 22.16 3.61 -4.70
CA THR A 115 22.34 4.54 -3.57
C THR A 115 23.72 4.50 -2.93
N GLN A 116 24.25 3.31 -2.59
CA GLN A 116 25.52 3.18 -1.87
C GLN A 116 26.75 3.18 -2.79
N TYR A 117 26.56 2.83 -4.06
CA TYR A 117 27.66 2.62 -5.01
C TYR A 117 27.50 3.38 -6.32
N GLY A 118 26.55 4.32 -6.42
CA GLY A 118 26.26 5.10 -7.63
C GLY A 118 27.49 5.74 -8.30
N THR A 119 28.48 6.22 -7.53
CA THR A 119 29.73 6.78 -8.09
C THR A 119 30.70 5.73 -8.65
N GLN A 120 30.48 4.45 -8.37
CA GLN A 120 31.29 3.29 -8.80
C GLN A 120 30.60 2.47 -9.91
N LEU A 121 29.34 2.79 -10.23
CA LEU A 121 28.57 2.22 -11.33
C LEU A 121 28.77 3.05 -12.61
N THR A 122 28.89 2.39 -13.77
CA THR A 122 28.78 3.09 -15.06
C THR A 122 27.34 3.53 -15.29
N ASP A 123 27.13 4.42 -16.26
CA ASP A 123 25.79 4.91 -16.56
C ASP A 123 24.91 3.83 -17.21
N GLU A 124 25.48 2.86 -17.94
CA GLU A 124 24.73 1.67 -18.38
C GLU A 124 24.31 0.80 -17.19
N MET A 125 25.19 0.61 -16.19
CA MET A 125 24.87 -0.18 -14.99
C MET A 125 23.81 0.52 -14.14
N LYS A 126 23.83 1.86 -14.06
CA LYS A 126 22.74 2.61 -13.42
C LYS A 126 21.44 2.41 -14.17
N ALA A 127 21.43 2.54 -15.49
CA ALA A 127 20.24 2.33 -16.31
C ALA A 127 19.66 0.90 -16.15
N GLU A 128 20.51 -0.13 -16.12
CA GLU A 128 20.07 -1.52 -15.91
C GLU A 128 19.45 -1.74 -14.52
N LEU A 129 19.99 -1.09 -13.49
CA LEU A 129 19.44 -1.14 -12.13
C LEU A 129 18.21 -0.24 -11.96
N GLU A 130 18.13 0.85 -12.71
CA GLU A 130 16.96 1.75 -12.85
C GLU A 130 15.78 1.07 -13.57
N LEU A 131 16.01 -0.04 -14.30
CA LEU A 131 14.96 -0.90 -14.87
C LEU A 131 14.55 -2.06 -13.94
N ILE A 132 15.35 -2.36 -12.91
CA ILE A 132 14.94 -3.25 -11.80
C ILE A 132 14.29 -2.41 -10.67
N LYS A 133 14.41 -1.08 -10.75
CA LYS A 133 13.80 -0.06 -9.89
C LYS A 133 12.32 0.21 -10.20
N ASP A 134 11.76 -0.40 -11.26
CA ASP A 134 10.33 -0.38 -11.59
C ASP A 134 9.51 -1.11 -10.49
N LYS A 135 9.36 -0.38 -9.38
CA LYS A 135 8.95 -0.86 -8.06
C LYS A 135 7.49 -1.31 -8.07
N ASP A 136 6.63 -0.65 -8.85
CA ASP A 136 5.24 -1.05 -9.03
C ASP A 136 5.13 -2.41 -9.73
N GLU A 137 5.85 -2.63 -10.84
CA GLU A 137 5.82 -3.93 -11.53
C GLU A 137 6.31 -5.06 -10.62
N ALA A 138 7.41 -4.85 -9.92
CA ALA A 138 7.98 -5.86 -9.03
C ALA A 138 7.12 -6.13 -7.79
N LEU A 139 6.51 -5.10 -7.17
CA LEU A 139 5.53 -5.29 -6.10
C LEU A 139 4.30 -6.05 -6.62
N SER A 140 3.83 -5.72 -7.82
CA SER A 140 2.67 -6.38 -8.41
C SER A 140 2.94 -7.87 -8.73
N LEU A 141 4.14 -8.23 -9.17
CA LEU A 141 4.56 -9.64 -9.30
C LEU A 141 4.59 -10.39 -7.97
N ILE A 142 4.96 -9.71 -6.87
CA ILE A 142 4.94 -10.30 -5.52
C ILE A 142 3.50 -10.52 -5.06
N ALA A 143 2.60 -9.58 -5.32
CA ALA A 143 1.18 -9.75 -5.03
C ALA A 143 0.60 -10.97 -5.76
N ASP A 144 0.90 -11.11 -7.06
CA ASP A 144 0.51 -12.30 -7.84
C ASP A 144 1.06 -13.62 -7.24
N MET A 145 2.32 -13.64 -6.79
CA MET A 145 2.92 -14.79 -6.11
C MET A 145 2.25 -15.10 -4.75
N LEU A 146 1.98 -14.07 -3.94
CA LEU A 146 1.35 -14.23 -2.63
C LEU A 146 -0.09 -14.75 -2.76
N ALA A 147 -0.86 -14.21 -3.71
CA ALA A 147 -2.21 -14.66 -4.01
C ALA A 147 -2.22 -16.11 -4.52
N SER A 148 -1.28 -16.46 -5.42
CA SER A 148 -1.11 -17.84 -5.91
C SER A 148 -0.76 -18.85 -4.82
N ASN A 149 -0.01 -18.41 -3.80
CA ASN A 149 0.32 -19.19 -2.61
C ASN A 149 -0.79 -19.17 -1.53
N GLY A 150 -1.94 -18.55 -1.81
CA GLY A 150 -3.10 -18.49 -0.92
C GLY A 150 -3.10 -17.33 0.10
N SER A 151 -2.06 -16.48 0.15
CA SER A 151 -2.04 -15.30 1.03
C SER A 151 -2.60 -14.06 0.33
N VAL A 152 -3.91 -14.09 0.05
CA VAL A 152 -4.63 -13.00 -0.64
C VAL A 152 -4.58 -11.68 0.15
N THR A 153 -4.59 -11.74 1.49
CA THR A 153 -4.49 -10.53 2.34
C THR A 153 -3.14 -9.82 2.20
N ASP A 154 -2.05 -10.59 2.15
CA ASP A 154 -0.71 -10.01 1.97
C ASP A 154 -0.54 -9.51 0.54
N ALA A 155 -1.10 -10.22 -0.45
CA ALA A 155 -1.15 -9.77 -1.84
C ALA A 155 -1.86 -8.41 -1.99
N VAL A 156 -3.01 -8.23 -1.32
CA VAL A 156 -3.73 -6.94 -1.28
C VAL A 156 -2.85 -5.82 -0.72
N TYR A 157 -2.12 -6.10 0.36
CA TYR A 157 -1.23 -5.10 0.96
C TYR A 157 -0.11 -4.71 -0.01
N VAL A 158 0.54 -5.69 -0.62
CA VAL A 158 1.64 -5.45 -1.57
C VAL A 158 1.16 -4.77 -2.86
N GLU A 159 -0.02 -5.10 -3.39
CA GLU A 159 -0.56 -4.43 -4.58
C GLU A 159 -0.93 -2.96 -4.29
N LYS A 160 -1.32 -2.62 -3.05
CA LYS A 160 -1.48 -1.21 -2.65
C LYS A 160 -0.15 -0.46 -2.66
N GLU A 161 0.93 -1.08 -2.17
CA GLU A 161 2.27 -0.49 -2.27
C GLU A 161 2.74 -0.35 -3.73
N ALA A 162 2.33 -1.26 -4.62
CA ALA A 162 2.56 -1.15 -6.07
C ALA A 162 1.85 0.07 -6.67
N ILE A 163 0.56 0.24 -6.35
CA ILE A 163 -0.23 1.41 -6.75
C ILE A 163 0.41 2.72 -6.24
N LEU A 164 0.87 2.78 -4.99
CA LEU A 164 1.52 3.97 -4.45
C LEU A 164 2.88 4.27 -5.13
N ALA A 165 3.57 3.25 -5.64
CA ALA A 165 4.79 3.44 -6.44
C ALA A 165 4.49 4.01 -7.85
N ASN A 166 3.31 3.74 -8.42
CA ASN A 166 2.89 4.28 -9.72
C ASN A 166 1.37 4.49 -9.78
N ILE A 167 0.89 5.62 -9.24
CA ILE A 167 -0.55 5.92 -9.11
C ILE A 167 -1.29 6.02 -10.46
N LYS A 168 -0.55 6.15 -11.57
CA LYS A 168 -1.08 6.24 -12.93
C LYS A 168 -1.20 4.85 -13.61
N ASN A 169 -0.68 3.78 -13.01
CA ASN A 169 -0.76 2.41 -13.50
C ASN A 169 -2.16 1.80 -13.25
N ILE A 170 -3.03 1.86 -14.27
CA ILE A 170 -4.42 1.38 -14.16
C ILE A 170 -4.52 -0.15 -13.94
N ASP A 171 -3.55 -0.93 -14.40
CA ASP A 171 -3.57 -2.39 -14.29
C ASP A 171 -3.34 -2.87 -12.85
N SER A 172 -2.63 -2.08 -12.02
CA SER A 172 -2.49 -2.39 -10.59
C SER A 172 -3.81 -2.26 -9.82
N TYR A 173 -4.63 -1.24 -10.12
CA TYR A 173 -5.98 -1.13 -9.54
C TYR A 173 -6.88 -2.29 -9.97
N LYS A 174 -6.77 -2.72 -11.23
CA LYS A 174 -7.44 -3.90 -11.77
C LYS A 174 -7.02 -5.18 -11.05
N LYS A 175 -5.73 -5.36 -10.74
CA LYS A 175 -5.26 -6.49 -9.93
C LYS A 175 -5.80 -6.41 -8.49
N LEU A 176 -5.70 -5.26 -7.83
CA LEU A 176 -6.23 -5.06 -6.49
C LEU A 176 -7.74 -5.38 -6.40
N GLY A 177 -8.52 -4.95 -7.39
CA GLY A 177 -9.93 -5.29 -7.50
C GLY A 177 -10.21 -6.80 -7.62
N LYS A 178 -9.36 -7.55 -8.34
CA LYS A 178 -9.46 -9.02 -8.41
C LYS A 178 -9.14 -9.71 -7.08
N LEU A 179 -8.15 -9.20 -6.35
CA LEU A 179 -7.84 -9.68 -5.00
C LEU A 179 -9.01 -9.41 -4.04
N TYR A 180 -9.67 -8.24 -4.15
CA TYR A 180 -10.89 -7.94 -3.43
C TYR A 180 -12.07 -8.83 -3.79
N ASP A 181 -12.20 -9.19 -5.07
CA ASP A 181 -13.19 -10.17 -5.53
C ASP A 181 -12.98 -11.55 -4.90
N GLN A 182 -11.73 -12.02 -4.78
CA GLN A 182 -11.39 -13.26 -4.07
C GLN A 182 -11.74 -13.18 -2.57
N MET A 183 -11.64 -12.01 -1.95
CA MET A 183 -12.06 -11.75 -0.57
C MET A 183 -13.57 -11.50 -0.40
N GLY A 184 -14.36 -11.50 -1.49
CA GLY A 184 -15.79 -11.17 -1.47
C GLY A 184 -16.10 -9.68 -1.25
N LYS A 185 -15.12 -8.78 -1.33
CA LYS A 185 -15.25 -7.32 -1.12
C LYS A 185 -15.79 -6.60 -2.37
N LYS A 186 -17.02 -6.95 -2.78
CA LYS A 186 -17.69 -6.42 -3.98
C LYS A 186 -18.05 -4.92 -3.92
N GLY A 187 -18.51 -4.40 -5.06
CA GLY A 187 -19.01 -3.03 -5.23
C GLY A 187 -17.94 -1.99 -5.56
N VAL A 188 -18.38 -0.91 -6.20
CA VAL A 188 -17.52 0.14 -6.78
C VAL A 188 -16.50 0.68 -5.78
N LYS A 189 -15.24 0.78 -6.20
CA LYS A 189 -14.14 1.34 -5.40
C LYS A 189 -13.83 2.78 -5.83
N LEU A 190 -13.27 3.55 -4.91
CA LEU A 190 -12.76 4.89 -5.17
C LEU A 190 -11.35 5.02 -4.61
N TYR A 191 -10.43 5.37 -5.49
CA TYR A 191 -9.04 5.68 -5.17
C TYR A 191 -8.75 7.14 -5.52
N VAL A 192 -8.04 7.85 -4.64
CA VAL A 192 -7.55 9.21 -4.89
C VAL A 192 -6.06 9.23 -4.55
N ASN A 193 -5.23 9.68 -5.50
CA ASN A 193 -3.76 9.71 -5.38
C ASN A 193 -3.15 8.36 -4.93
N GLY A 194 -3.72 7.24 -5.42
CA GLY A 194 -3.31 5.87 -5.07
C GLY A 194 -3.99 5.27 -3.84
N GLU A 195 -4.56 6.09 -2.96
CA GLU A 195 -5.17 5.62 -1.70
C GLU A 195 -6.64 5.24 -1.86
N GLU A 196 -7.05 4.12 -1.26
CA GLU A 196 -8.46 3.71 -1.17
C GLU A 196 -9.14 4.43 0.00
N LEU A 197 -10.17 5.22 -0.30
CA LEU A 197 -10.83 6.04 0.71
C LEU A 197 -11.83 5.23 1.56
N THR A 198 -11.84 5.48 2.87
CA THR A 198 -12.90 4.98 3.76
C THR A 198 -14.11 5.91 3.68
N LEU A 199 -15.19 5.44 3.07
CA LEU A 199 -16.35 6.28 2.73
C LEU A 199 -17.57 5.95 3.58
N THR A 200 -18.29 6.99 4.02
CA THR A 200 -19.62 6.84 4.65
C THR A 200 -20.67 6.34 3.65
N VAL A 201 -20.54 6.72 2.38
CA VAL A 201 -21.40 6.31 1.27
C VAL A 201 -20.52 5.75 0.18
N ALA A 202 -20.69 4.48 -0.17
CA ALA A 202 -19.93 3.87 -1.25
C ALA A 202 -20.25 4.56 -2.61
N PRO A 203 -19.30 4.61 -3.55
CA PRO A 203 -19.59 5.05 -4.91
C PRO A 203 -20.62 4.12 -5.57
N PHE A 204 -21.40 4.66 -6.50
CA PHE A 204 -22.42 3.87 -7.19
C PHE A 204 -22.73 4.43 -8.58
N ILE A 205 -23.19 3.57 -9.49
CA ILE A 205 -23.55 3.97 -10.85
C ILE A 205 -25.03 4.36 -10.92
N GLN A 206 -25.31 5.58 -11.34
CA GLN A 206 -26.67 6.07 -11.60
C GLN A 206 -26.77 6.57 -13.05
N LYS A 207 -27.69 5.98 -13.83
CA LYS A 207 -27.93 6.34 -15.24
C LYS A 207 -26.67 6.30 -16.13
N GLY A 208 -25.73 5.39 -15.85
CA GLY A 208 -24.46 5.28 -16.57
C GLY A 208 -23.36 6.24 -16.11
N THR A 209 -23.61 7.03 -15.06
CA THR A 209 -22.62 7.94 -14.45
C THR A 209 -22.25 7.42 -13.07
N THR A 210 -20.97 7.27 -12.77
CA THR A 210 -20.51 6.93 -11.41
C THR A 210 -20.59 8.16 -10.52
N LEU A 211 -21.38 8.06 -9.46
CA LEU A 211 -21.51 9.04 -8.40
C LEU A 211 -20.59 8.69 -7.24
N VAL A 212 -19.96 9.72 -6.67
CA VAL A 212 -18.93 9.63 -5.62
C VAL A 212 -19.20 10.67 -4.54
N PRO A 213 -18.86 10.42 -3.26
CA PRO A 213 -19.00 11.42 -2.20
C PRO A 213 -18.09 12.61 -2.47
N PHE A 214 -18.68 13.79 -2.66
CA PHE A 214 -17.96 15.00 -3.05
C PHE A 214 -16.89 15.37 -2.03
N ARG A 215 -17.26 15.40 -0.74
CA ARG A 215 -16.38 15.74 0.38
C ARG A 215 -15.12 14.85 0.44
N ALA A 216 -15.27 13.54 0.22
CA ALA A 216 -14.14 12.62 0.33
C ALA A 216 -13.06 12.89 -0.72
N ILE A 217 -13.46 13.20 -1.96
CA ILE A 217 -12.52 13.55 -3.03
C ILE A 217 -11.89 14.91 -2.75
N THR A 218 -12.68 15.90 -2.33
CA THR A 218 -12.17 17.25 -2.09
C THR A 218 -11.24 17.31 -0.88
N GLU A 219 -11.50 16.55 0.18
CA GLU A 219 -10.60 16.44 1.35
C GLU A 219 -9.30 15.71 0.98
N SER A 220 -9.36 14.63 0.19
CA SER A 220 -8.15 13.95 -0.34
C SER A 220 -7.37 14.74 -1.39
N LEU A 221 -7.88 15.90 -1.81
CA LEU A 221 -7.21 16.86 -2.68
C LEU A 221 -6.92 18.19 -1.94
N ASP A 222 -6.95 18.20 -0.60
CA ASP A 222 -6.67 19.39 0.24
C ASP A 222 -7.51 20.64 -0.11
N ALA A 223 -8.76 20.44 -0.55
CA ALA A 223 -9.67 21.52 -0.94
C ALA A 223 -10.66 21.92 0.18
N ASP A 224 -10.86 23.24 0.36
CA ASP A 224 -11.73 23.83 1.38
C ASP A 224 -13.22 23.65 1.02
N VAL A 225 -13.97 22.85 1.80
CA VAL A 225 -15.40 22.59 1.59
C VAL A 225 -16.27 23.44 2.52
N LYS A 226 -17.21 24.21 1.95
CA LYS A 226 -18.23 24.99 2.69
C LYS A 226 -19.64 24.59 2.26
N TRP A 227 -20.52 24.38 3.23
CA TRP A 227 -21.95 24.10 3.01
C TRP A 227 -22.79 25.32 3.36
N ASN A 228 -23.66 25.75 2.45
CA ASN A 228 -24.71 26.72 2.69
C ASN A 228 -26.07 26.00 2.76
N ALA A 229 -26.66 25.99 3.95
CA ALA A 229 -27.94 25.33 4.19
C ALA A 229 -29.15 26.10 3.62
N GLU A 230 -29.06 27.42 3.49
CA GLU A 230 -30.14 28.28 3.00
C GLU A 230 -30.30 28.14 1.48
N GLU A 231 -29.18 28.20 0.76
CA GLU A 231 -29.12 28.02 -0.71
C GLU A 231 -29.13 26.54 -1.12
N LYS A 232 -28.94 25.61 -0.18
CA LYS A 232 -28.65 24.19 -0.43
C LYS A 232 -27.49 24.03 -1.42
N SER A 233 -26.39 24.73 -1.17
CA SER A 233 -25.22 24.75 -2.04
C SER A 233 -23.96 24.27 -1.32
N VAL A 234 -23.10 23.54 -2.04
CA VAL A 234 -21.73 23.25 -1.60
C VAL A 234 -20.79 24.13 -2.41
N THR A 235 -19.96 24.91 -1.73
CA THR A 235 -18.84 25.62 -2.34
C THR A 235 -17.55 24.91 -1.99
N VAL A 236 -16.68 24.71 -2.98
CA VAL A 236 -15.31 24.22 -2.81
C VAL A 236 -14.33 25.23 -3.36
N VAL A 237 -13.23 25.43 -2.65
CA VAL A 237 -12.11 26.26 -3.10
C VAL A 237 -10.82 25.45 -3.04
N ARG A 238 -10.08 25.44 -4.15
CA ARG A 238 -8.74 24.84 -4.27
C ARG A 238 -7.89 25.77 -5.12
N ASP A 239 -6.79 26.29 -4.59
CA ASP A 239 -5.89 27.24 -5.26
C ASP A 239 -6.62 28.46 -5.88
N HIS A 240 -6.89 28.41 -7.18
CA HIS A 240 -7.59 29.44 -7.97
C HIS A 240 -8.89 28.92 -8.60
N VAL A 241 -9.32 27.72 -8.21
CA VAL A 241 -10.58 27.10 -8.59
C VAL A 241 -11.62 27.30 -7.49
N THR A 242 -12.78 27.83 -7.84
CA THR A 242 -13.99 27.82 -7.01
C THR A 242 -15.08 27.03 -7.71
N VAL A 243 -15.55 25.96 -7.10
CA VAL A 243 -16.66 25.12 -7.58
C VAL A 243 -17.89 25.37 -6.71
N VAL A 244 -19.04 25.69 -7.31
CA VAL A 244 -20.32 25.78 -6.60
C VAL A 244 -21.32 24.77 -7.16
N LEU A 245 -21.78 23.87 -6.29
CA LEU A 245 -22.80 22.87 -6.55
C LEU A 245 -24.11 23.30 -5.88
N ILE A 246 -25.23 23.16 -6.59
CA ILE A 246 -26.58 23.33 -6.01
C ILE A 246 -27.23 21.95 -5.96
N ILE A 247 -27.78 21.56 -4.82
CA ILE A 247 -28.41 20.25 -4.64
C ILE A 247 -29.66 20.11 -5.51
N ASP A 248 -29.80 18.93 -6.12
CA ASP A 248 -30.78 18.51 -7.11
C ASP A 248 -30.78 19.34 -8.42
N SER A 249 -29.79 20.23 -8.59
CA SER A 249 -29.54 20.97 -9.83
C SER A 249 -28.58 20.21 -10.74
N LYS A 250 -28.85 20.26 -12.06
CA LYS A 250 -27.88 19.88 -13.09
C LYS A 250 -26.89 21.01 -13.43
N ILE A 251 -27.11 22.22 -12.94
CA ILE A 251 -26.21 23.36 -13.18
C ILE A 251 -25.33 23.56 -11.93
N ALA A 252 -24.03 23.47 -12.15
CA ALA A 252 -22.97 23.88 -11.24
C ALA A 252 -22.28 25.14 -11.80
N THR A 253 -21.39 25.76 -11.02
CA THR A 253 -20.41 26.70 -11.57
C THR A 253 -18.98 26.31 -11.22
N VAL A 254 -18.06 26.62 -12.12
CA VAL A 254 -16.61 26.53 -11.92
C VAL A 254 -16.04 27.89 -12.30
N ASN A 255 -15.38 28.57 -11.36
CA ASN A 255 -14.89 29.95 -11.50
C ASN A 255 -15.97 30.96 -11.96
N GLY A 256 -17.22 30.70 -11.58
CA GLY A 256 -18.39 31.50 -11.98
C GLY A 256 -19.01 31.13 -13.33
N GLU A 257 -18.32 30.34 -14.15
CA GLU A 257 -18.86 29.82 -15.43
C GLU A 257 -19.78 28.63 -15.19
N LYS A 258 -20.88 28.53 -15.95
CA LYS A 258 -21.90 27.48 -15.75
C LYS A 258 -21.49 26.17 -16.43
N VAL A 259 -21.47 25.09 -15.66
CA VAL A 259 -21.21 23.72 -16.14
C VAL A 259 -22.46 22.87 -15.94
N THR A 260 -22.77 22.01 -16.92
CA THR A 260 -23.93 21.10 -16.85
C THR A 260 -23.49 19.69 -16.48
N LEU A 261 -24.11 19.11 -15.45
CA LEU A 261 -23.87 17.77 -14.94
C LEU A 261 -24.72 16.72 -15.68
N ASP A 262 -24.12 15.56 -15.98
CA ASP A 262 -24.81 14.37 -16.50
C ASP A 262 -25.95 13.92 -15.57
N VAL A 263 -25.68 13.93 -14.26
CA VAL A 263 -26.59 13.61 -13.17
C VAL A 263 -26.46 14.73 -12.13
N PRO A 264 -27.56 15.30 -11.61
CA PRO A 264 -27.49 16.39 -10.63
C PRO A 264 -26.75 15.95 -9.37
N ALA A 265 -26.10 16.90 -8.70
CA ALA A 265 -25.58 16.70 -7.35
C ALA A 265 -26.76 16.41 -6.41
N THR A 266 -26.68 15.38 -5.57
CA THR A 266 -27.80 15.02 -4.68
C THR A 266 -27.30 14.51 -3.34
N ILE A 267 -28.17 14.45 -2.33
CA ILE A 267 -27.82 14.01 -0.98
C ILE A 267 -28.26 12.56 -0.78
N VAL A 268 -27.29 11.67 -0.57
CA VAL A 268 -27.52 10.26 -0.22
C VAL A 268 -26.97 10.04 1.19
N GLN A 269 -27.82 9.54 2.10
CA GLN A 269 -27.44 9.23 3.49
C GLN A 269 -26.68 10.38 4.21
N GLY A 270 -27.04 11.64 3.92
CA GLY A 270 -26.41 12.83 4.49
C GLY A 270 -25.12 13.29 3.81
N SER A 271 -24.61 12.56 2.81
CA SER A 271 -23.46 12.95 1.99
C SER A 271 -23.91 13.51 0.65
N THR A 272 -23.30 14.61 0.20
CA THR A 272 -23.48 15.08 -1.19
C THR A 272 -22.68 14.18 -2.13
N VAL A 273 -23.34 13.62 -3.14
CA VAL A 273 -22.71 12.80 -4.19
C VAL A 273 -22.83 13.49 -5.54
N VAL A 274 -21.78 13.36 -6.37
CA VAL A 274 -21.65 14.04 -7.67
C VAL A 274 -21.02 13.13 -8.72
N PRO A 275 -21.16 13.42 -10.03
CA PRO A 275 -20.41 12.71 -11.07
C PRO A 275 -18.90 12.77 -10.84
N ALA A 276 -18.24 11.61 -10.79
CA ALA A 276 -16.79 11.52 -10.51
C ALA A 276 -15.95 12.34 -11.49
N ARG A 277 -16.33 12.32 -12.78
CA ARG A 277 -15.69 13.12 -13.83
C ARG A 277 -15.73 14.62 -13.53
N PHE A 278 -16.92 15.14 -13.19
CA PHE A 278 -17.08 16.57 -12.92
C PHE A 278 -16.19 17.05 -11.78
N VAL A 279 -16.18 16.35 -10.63
CA VAL A 279 -15.37 16.79 -9.48
C VAL A 279 -13.87 16.70 -9.76
N SER A 280 -13.41 15.65 -10.45
CA SER A 280 -11.98 15.49 -10.77
C SER A 280 -11.52 16.55 -11.76
N GLU A 281 -12.19 16.67 -12.91
CA GLU A 281 -11.82 17.61 -13.97
C GLU A 281 -11.92 19.07 -13.50
N SER A 282 -12.90 19.40 -12.65
CA SER A 282 -13.02 20.75 -12.09
C SER A 282 -11.87 21.12 -11.15
N LEU A 283 -11.23 20.14 -10.51
CA LEU A 283 -10.14 20.33 -9.53
C LEU A 283 -8.75 20.07 -10.12
N ASN A 284 -8.64 20.08 -11.46
CA ASN A 284 -7.43 19.78 -12.23
C ASN A 284 -6.85 18.38 -11.94
N SER A 285 -7.70 17.40 -11.66
CA SER A 285 -7.31 16.00 -11.46
C SER A 285 -7.80 15.11 -12.61
N THR A 286 -6.95 14.17 -13.03
CA THR A 286 -7.34 13.14 -13.98
C THR A 286 -8.23 12.09 -13.31
N VAL A 287 -9.29 11.64 -14.00
CA VAL A 287 -10.10 10.48 -13.61
C VAL A 287 -9.98 9.35 -14.63
N LYS A 288 -9.90 8.11 -14.13
CA LYS A 288 -10.00 6.87 -14.90
C LYS A 288 -11.09 5.96 -14.31
N TRP A 289 -11.63 5.12 -15.17
CA TRP A 289 -12.58 4.07 -14.79
C TRP A 289 -12.00 2.72 -15.19
N GLU A 290 -11.81 1.84 -14.22
CA GLU A 290 -11.56 0.43 -14.47
C GLU A 290 -12.90 -0.31 -14.47
N SER A 291 -13.23 -0.92 -15.60
CA SER A 291 -14.51 -1.58 -15.84
C SER A 291 -14.59 -3.03 -15.39
N GLU A 292 -13.49 -3.77 -15.30
CA GLU A 292 -13.51 -5.20 -14.94
C GLU A 292 -13.75 -5.39 -13.43
N THR A 293 -13.29 -4.43 -12.62
CA THR A 293 -13.35 -4.44 -11.15
C THR A 293 -14.12 -3.26 -10.56
N GLU A 294 -14.76 -2.44 -11.39
CA GLU A 294 -15.55 -1.27 -11.00
C GLU A 294 -14.77 -0.27 -10.12
N SER A 295 -13.60 0.17 -10.57
CA SER A 295 -12.75 1.11 -9.82
C SER A 295 -12.77 2.51 -10.42
N VAL A 296 -13.15 3.52 -9.63
CA VAL A 296 -12.87 4.93 -9.92
C VAL A 296 -11.46 5.25 -9.42
N VAL A 297 -10.59 5.72 -10.30
CA VAL A 297 -9.22 6.12 -9.96
C VAL A 297 -9.07 7.60 -10.29
N ILE A 298 -8.71 8.40 -9.29
CA ILE A 298 -8.44 9.83 -9.43
C ILE A 298 -6.99 10.07 -9.04
N TYR A 299 -6.27 10.88 -9.82
CA TYR A 299 -4.93 11.33 -9.47
C TYR A 299 -4.65 12.72 -10.03
N GLU A 300 -3.71 13.41 -9.42
CA GLU A 300 -3.16 14.68 -9.89
C GLU A 300 -2.06 14.45 -10.93
N ASP A 301 -1.83 15.44 -11.79
CA ASP A 301 -0.95 15.29 -12.96
C ASP A 301 0.53 15.64 -12.71
#